data_AF-A0A833LMA1-F1
#
_entry.id   AF-A0A833LMA1-F1
#
_cell.length_a   1.000
_cell.length_b   1.000
_cell.length_c   1.000
_cell.angle_alpha   90.00
_cell.angle_beta   90.00
_cell.angle_gamma   90.00
#
_symmetry.space_group_name_H-M   'P 1'
#
loop_
_entity.id
_entity.type
_entity.pdbx_description
1 polymer ?
#
loop_
_entity_poly.entity_id
_entity_poly.type
_entity_poly.pdbx_seq_one_letter_code
_entity_poly.pdbx_strand_id
1 'polypeptide(L)'
;MGAGPIEDRADRMVRHLAVEIDATTEQQDKLRAVMKAAMRDVLPAREKAQAARQQARSLLTQPTIDRAAVEKLRSEQIALADSVSKRMVQALVEAAEILSPDQRKKLDEHFPPFGGYMRGSRRG
;
A
#
# COMPACT_ATOMS: atom_id res chain seq x y z
N MET A 1 2.25 -27.01 0.83
CA MET A 1 1.81 -25.90 1.71
C MET A 1 1.56 -24.71 0.82
N GLY A 2 0.29 -24.34 0.62
CA GLY A 2 -0.07 -23.25 -0.31
C GLY A 2 0.40 -21.90 0.23
N ALA A 3 0.82 -21.03 -0.68
CA ALA A 3 1.18 -19.65 -0.39
C ALA A 3 0.00 -18.95 0.33
N GLY A 4 0.27 -18.11 1.34
CA GLY A 4 -0.81 -17.49 2.12
C GLY A 4 -1.67 -16.51 1.29
N PRO A 5 -2.85 -16.06 1.77
CA PRO A 5 -3.74 -15.16 1.02
C PRO A 5 -3.10 -13.85 0.53
N ILE A 6 -2.01 -13.43 1.18
CA ILE A 6 -1.19 -12.26 0.83
C ILE A 6 -0.29 -12.55 -0.36
N GLU A 7 0.35 -13.72 -0.35
CA GLU A 7 1.24 -14.17 -1.42
C GLU A 7 0.44 -14.37 -2.70
N ASP A 8 -0.76 -14.93 -2.60
CA ASP A 8 -1.70 -15.05 -3.72
C ASP A 8 -2.10 -13.70 -4.31
N ARG A 9 -2.28 -12.68 -3.47
CA ARG A 9 -2.62 -11.32 -3.93
C ARG A 9 -1.43 -10.63 -4.59
N ALA A 10 -0.24 -10.75 -4.03
CA ALA A 10 1.00 -10.26 -4.66
C ALA A 10 1.20 -10.89 -6.03
N ASP A 11 1.04 -12.22 -6.11
CA ASP A 11 1.28 -12.99 -7.32
C ASP A 11 0.25 -12.65 -8.41
N ARG A 12 -1.03 -12.40 -8.05
CA ARG A 12 -2.03 -11.89 -9.00
C ARG A 12 -1.71 -10.49 -9.53
N MET A 13 -1.31 -9.55 -8.66
CA MET A 13 -0.98 -8.19 -9.08
C MET A 13 0.22 -8.19 -10.04
N VAL A 14 1.28 -8.91 -9.70
CA VAL A 14 2.48 -8.98 -10.55
C VAL A 14 2.18 -9.70 -11.86
N ARG A 15 1.39 -10.78 -11.85
CA ARG A 15 1.00 -11.46 -13.10
C ARG A 15 0.24 -10.51 -14.04
N HIS A 16 -0.68 -9.70 -13.52
CA HIS A 16 -1.44 -8.79 -14.37
C HIS A 16 -0.54 -7.70 -14.98
N LEU A 17 0.27 -7.06 -14.14
CA LEU A 17 1.27 -6.07 -14.54
C LEU A 17 2.24 -6.62 -15.59
N ALA A 18 2.74 -7.83 -15.39
CA ALA A 18 3.73 -8.46 -16.24
C ALA A 18 3.25 -8.70 -17.67
N VAL A 19 1.95 -8.98 -17.84
CA VAL A 19 1.33 -9.16 -19.16
C VAL A 19 1.27 -7.82 -19.91
N GLU A 20 1.00 -6.73 -19.20
CA GLU A 20 0.83 -5.40 -19.83
C GLU A 20 2.17 -4.76 -20.23
N ILE A 21 3.27 -5.10 -19.54
CA ILE A 21 4.59 -4.52 -19.81
C ILE A 21 5.56 -5.49 -20.49
N ASP A 22 5.10 -6.67 -20.91
CA ASP A 22 5.95 -7.73 -21.47
C ASP A 22 7.16 -8.06 -20.57
N ALA A 23 6.92 -8.23 -19.27
CA ALA A 23 7.99 -8.56 -18.32
C ALA A 23 8.47 -10.01 -18.50
N THR A 24 9.79 -10.19 -18.60
CA THR A 24 10.43 -11.52 -18.64
C THR A 24 10.13 -12.30 -17.36
N THR A 25 10.23 -13.63 -17.41
CA THR A 25 10.03 -14.50 -16.24
C THR A 25 10.92 -14.09 -15.06
N GLU A 26 12.18 -13.74 -15.31
CA GLU A 26 13.10 -13.28 -14.28
C GLU A 26 12.64 -11.95 -13.64
N GLN A 27 12.18 -10.99 -14.45
CA GLN A 27 11.62 -9.75 -13.93
C GLN A 27 10.36 -10.00 -13.10
N GLN A 28 9.49 -10.91 -13.52
CA GLN A 28 8.29 -11.29 -12.77
C GLN A 28 8.65 -11.84 -11.39
N ASP A 29 9.65 -12.70 -11.29
CA ASP A 29 10.06 -13.29 -10.01
C ASP A 29 10.65 -12.24 -9.06
N LYS A 30 11.48 -11.32 -9.58
CA LYS A 30 12.00 -10.18 -8.81
C LYS A 30 10.87 -9.26 -8.33
N LEU A 31 9.91 -8.94 -9.20
CA LEU A 31 8.74 -8.13 -8.84
C LEU A 31 7.87 -8.81 -7.77
N ARG A 32 7.65 -10.13 -7.85
CA ARG A 32 6.94 -10.89 -6.81
C ARG A 32 7.66 -10.79 -5.47
N ALA A 33 8.99 -10.90 -5.46
CA ALA A 33 9.77 -10.78 -4.23
C ALA A 33 9.61 -9.40 -3.58
N VAL A 34 9.74 -8.32 -4.36
CA VAL A 34 9.54 -6.93 -3.90
C VAL A 34 8.13 -6.76 -3.32
N MET A 35 7.09 -7.21 -4.03
CA MET A 35 5.70 -7.07 -3.57
C MET A 35 5.43 -7.90 -2.32
N LYS A 36 5.95 -9.12 -2.21
CA LYS A 36 5.81 -9.96 -1.01
C LYS A 36 6.47 -9.31 0.20
N ALA A 37 7.67 -8.75 0.03
CA ALA A 37 8.35 -8.01 1.10
C ALA A 37 7.52 -6.78 1.52
N ALA A 38 7.08 -5.96 0.55
CA ALA A 38 6.29 -4.77 0.85
C ALA A 38 5.00 -5.11 1.60
N MET A 39 4.30 -6.16 1.18
CA MET A 39 3.08 -6.61 1.85
C MET A 39 3.33 -7.11 3.27
N ARG A 40 4.43 -7.84 3.52
CA ARG A 40 4.81 -8.28 4.88
C ARG A 40 5.07 -7.08 5.79
N ASP A 41 5.70 -6.03 5.28
CA ASP A 41 6.06 -4.85 6.07
C ASP A 41 4.85 -3.95 6.38
N VAL A 42 3.88 -3.86 5.46
CA VAL A 42 2.69 -3.00 5.64
C VAL A 42 1.50 -3.70 6.30
N LEU A 43 1.44 -5.04 6.30
CA LEU A 43 0.31 -5.77 6.89
C LEU A 43 0.07 -5.42 8.37
N PRO A 44 1.09 -5.36 9.25
CA PRO A 44 0.88 -5.00 10.65
C PRO A 44 0.29 -3.59 10.83
N ALA A 45 0.53 -2.68 9.87
CA ALA A 45 -0.04 -1.34 9.91
C ALA A 45 -1.56 -1.34 9.74
N ARG A 46 -2.13 -2.33 9.03
CA ARG A 46 -3.58 -2.47 8.89
C ARG A 46 -4.25 -2.75 10.23
N GLU A 47 -3.69 -3.67 11.01
CA GLU A 47 -4.19 -4.02 12.35
C GLU A 47 -4.07 -2.82 13.30
N LYS A 48 -2.90 -2.17 13.32
CA LYS A 48 -2.68 -0.93 14.10
C LYS A 48 -3.69 0.16 13.74
N ALA A 49 -3.95 0.38 12.45
CA ALA A 49 -4.94 1.36 12.01
C ALA A 49 -6.38 0.98 12.40
N GLN A 50 -6.72 -0.30 12.51
CA GLN A 50 -8.03 -0.73 13.01
C GLN A 50 -8.16 -0.47 14.51
N ALA A 51 -7.14 -0.83 15.30
CA ALA A 51 -7.10 -0.57 16.73
C ALA A 51 -7.17 0.95 17.02
N ALA A 52 -6.43 1.76 16.27
CA ALA A 52 -6.45 3.21 16.42
C ALA A 52 -7.83 3.83 16.15
N ARG A 53 -8.62 3.29 15.23
CA ARG A 53 -10.01 3.74 15.01
C ARG A 53 -10.91 3.45 16.22
N GLN A 54 -10.73 2.29 16.84
CA GLN A 54 -11.47 1.93 18.07
C GLN A 54 -11.06 2.84 19.23
N GLN A 55 -9.75 3.09 19.38
CA GLN A 55 -9.23 4.00 20.39
C GLN A 55 -9.72 5.44 20.18
N ALA A 56 -9.73 5.94 18.94
CA ALA A 56 -10.26 7.26 18.61
C ALA A 56 -11.71 7.39 19.04
N ARG A 57 -12.55 6.40 18.72
CA ARG A 57 -13.95 6.37 19.14
C ARG A 57 -14.07 6.40 20.66
N SER A 58 -13.29 5.57 21.36
CA SER A 58 -13.31 5.53 22.83
C SER A 58 -12.96 6.88 23.45
N LEU A 59 -11.88 7.54 22.99
CA LEU A 59 -11.43 8.85 23.49
C LEU A 59 -12.47 9.95 23.24
N LEU A 60 -13.12 9.95 22.08
CA LEU A 60 -14.07 11.00 21.68
C LEU A 60 -15.46 10.83 22.32
N THR A 61 -15.77 9.67 22.90
CA THR A 61 -17.06 9.41 23.56
C THR A 61 -16.99 9.46 25.09
N GLN A 62 -15.86 9.86 25.68
CA GLN A 62 -15.74 9.99 27.13
C GLN A 62 -16.56 11.18 27.67
N PRO A 63 -17.02 11.15 28.94
CA PRO A 63 -17.72 12.27 29.57
C PRO A 63 -16.90 13.57 29.61
N THR A 64 -15.58 13.47 29.60
CA THR A 64 -14.66 14.59 29.47
C THR A 64 -13.60 14.24 28.43
N ILE A 65 -13.33 15.16 27.52
CA ILE A 65 -12.38 14.92 26.42
C ILE A 65 -10.95 15.12 26.92
N ASP A 66 -10.17 14.05 26.90
CA ASP A 66 -8.72 14.13 27.06
C ASP A 66 -8.07 14.59 25.73
N ARG A 67 -7.82 15.90 25.64
CA ARG A 67 -7.22 16.52 24.45
C ARG A 67 -5.80 16.01 24.19
N ALA A 68 -5.05 15.68 25.23
CA ALA A 68 -3.67 15.21 25.10
C ALA A 68 -3.62 13.78 24.53
N ALA A 69 -4.51 12.91 24.98
CA ALA A 69 -4.63 11.56 24.42
C ALA A 69 -5.07 11.56 22.94
N VAL A 70 -6.00 12.46 22.57
CA VAL A 70 -6.43 12.62 21.17
C VAL A 70 -5.28 13.10 20.29
N GLU A 71 -4.50 14.08 20.76
CA GLU A 71 -3.35 14.60 20.02
C GLU A 71 -2.24 13.56 19.88
N LYS A 72 -1.98 12.77 20.94
CA LYS A 72 -1.07 11.64 20.87
C LYS A 72 -1.49 10.63 19.80
N LEU A 73 -2.77 10.21 19.81
CA LEU A 73 -3.28 9.27 18.81
C LEU A 73 -3.17 9.82 17.38
N ARG A 74 -3.46 11.11 17.16
CA ARG A 74 -3.27 11.78 15.86
C ARG A 74 -1.81 11.67 15.40
N SER A 75 -0.85 11.96 16.29
CA SER A 75 0.58 11.90 15.95
C SER A 75 1.04 10.48 15.60
N GLU A 76 0.59 9.47 16.35
CA GLU A 76 0.90 8.05 16.09
C GLU A 76 0.33 7.59 14.74
N GLN A 77 -0.88 8.03 14.39
CA GLN A 77 -1.51 7.72 13.12
C GLN A 77 -0.77 8.34 11.93
N ILE A 78 -0.23 9.54 12.08
CA ILE A 78 0.60 10.17 11.04
C ILE A 78 1.91 9.43 10.89
N ALA A 79 2.58 9.08 11.98
CA ALA A 79 3.82 8.30 11.93
C ALA A 79 3.61 6.93 11.25
N LEU A 80 2.49 6.26 11.54
CA LEU A 80 2.12 5.01 10.88
C LEU A 80 1.83 5.20 9.38
N ALA A 81 1.12 6.27 9.01
CA ALA A 81 0.86 6.57 7.60
C ALA A 81 2.14 6.90 6.84
N ASP A 82 3.05 7.66 7.44
CA ASP A 82 4.36 7.99 6.87
C ASP A 82 5.22 6.74 6.65
N SER A 83 5.28 5.82 7.62
CA SER A 83 6.06 4.59 7.48
C SER A 83 5.53 3.69 6.36
N VAL A 84 4.21 3.55 6.25
CA VAL A 84 3.57 2.81 5.15
C VAL A 84 3.85 3.49 3.81
N SER A 85 3.69 4.82 3.73
CA SER A 85 3.95 5.60 2.51
C SER A 85 5.39 5.39 2.03
N LYS A 86 6.36 5.55 2.93
CA LYS A 86 7.79 5.32 2.64
C LYS A 86 8.05 3.92 2.10
N ARG A 87 7.50 2.89 2.76
CA ARG A 87 7.71 1.50 2.34
C ARG A 87 7.15 1.20 0.96
N MET A 88 5.98 1.76 0.64
CA MET A 88 5.35 1.60 -0.67
C MET A 88 6.15 2.33 -1.76
N VAL A 89 6.64 3.54 -1.51
CA VAL A 89 7.50 4.26 -2.45
C VAL A 89 8.79 3.49 -2.71
N GLN A 90 9.43 2.93 -1.67
CA GLN A 90 10.61 2.08 -1.83
C GLN A 90 10.32 0.87 -2.73
N ALA A 91 9.20 0.17 -2.50
CA ALA A 91 8.79 -0.95 -3.35
C ALA A 91 8.59 -0.55 -4.82
N LEU A 92 8.00 0.63 -5.06
CA LEU A 92 7.80 1.15 -6.41
C LEU A 92 9.12 1.47 -7.10
N VAL A 93 10.09 2.05 -6.38
CA VAL A 93 11.44 2.33 -6.89
C VAL A 93 12.18 1.02 -7.20
N GLU A 94 12.19 0.06 -6.26
CA GLU A 94 12.78 -1.27 -6.47
C GLU A 94 12.17 -1.98 -7.70
N ALA A 95 10.85 -1.92 -7.85
CA ALA A 95 10.15 -2.45 -9.02
C ALA A 95 10.55 -1.73 -10.31
N ALA A 96 10.65 -0.40 -10.28
CA ALA A 96 11.06 0.40 -11.43
C ALA A 96 12.50 0.07 -11.88
N GLU A 97 13.41 -0.21 -10.94
CA GLU A 97 14.80 -0.59 -11.22
C GLU A 97 14.93 -1.98 -11.88
N ILE A 98 13.99 -2.90 -11.65
CA ILE A 98 13.92 -4.22 -12.31
C ILE A 98 13.52 -4.10 -13.79
N LEU A 99 12.72 -3.08 -14.11
CA LEU A 99 12.15 -2.87 -15.44
C LEU A 99 13.11 -2.10 -16.35
N SER A 100 13.00 -2.31 -17.66
CA SER A 100 13.68 -1.46 -18.64
C SER A 100 13.00 -0.07 -18.73
N PRO A 101 13.69 0.95 -19.25
CA PRO A 101 13.07 2.25 -19.49
C PRO A 101 11.79 2.18 -20.35
N ASP A 102 11.77 1.32 -21.37
CA ASP A 102 10.61 1.18 -22.26
C ASP A 102 9.45 0.47 -21.56
N GLN A 103 9.72 -0.52 -20.70
CA GLN A 103 8.69 -1.17 -19.89
C GLN A 103 8.09 -0.19 -18.86
N ARG A 104 8.90 0.71 -18.29
CA ARG A 104 8.40 1.76 -17.39
C ARG A 104 7.47 2.75 -18.10
N LYS A 105 7.74 3.08 -19.37
CA LYS A 105 6.85 3.94 -20.16
C LYS A 105 5.47 3.32 -20.39
N LYS A 106 5.42 2.00 -20.64
CA LYS A 106 4.14 1.27 -20.77
C LYS A 106 3.26 1.36 -19.51
N LEU A 107 3.85 1.60 -18.33
CA LEU A 107 3.06 1.78 -17.11
C LEU A 107 2.14 3.00 -17.18
N ASP A 108 2.54 4.08 -17.85
CA ASP A 108 1.70 5.29 -18.00
C ASP A 108 0.46 5.04 -18.85
N GLU A 109 0.57 4.12 -19.82
CA GLU A 109 -0.51 3.75 -20.74
C GLU A 109 -1.56 2.83 -20.08
N HIS A 110 -1.12 1.99 -19.13
CA HIS A 110 -1.97 0.97 -18.49
C HIS A 110 -2.40 1.31 -17.06
N PHE A 111 -1.63 2.14 -16.33
CA PHE A 111 -1.90 2.54 -14.95
C PHE A 111 -1.86 4.05 -14.81
N PRO A 112 -3.00 4.75 -15.00
CA PRO A 112 -3.05 6.19 -14.78
C PRO A 112 -2.68 6.53 -13.33
N PRO A 113 -2.13 7.73 -13.08
CA PRO A 113 -1.52 8.09 -11.80
C PRO A 113 -2.44 7.84 -10.59
N PHE A 114 -1.83 7.41 -9.49
CA PHE A 114 -2.49 7.21 -8.20
C PHE A 114 -3.33 8.44 -7.81
N GLY A 115 -4.66 8.32 -7.88
CA GLY A 115 -5.60 9.40 -7.58
C GLY A 115 -6.60 9.74 -8.70
N GLY A 116 -6.42 9.20 -9.91
CA GLY A 116 -7.30 9.47 -11.07
C GLY A 116 -8.78 9.08 -10.90
N TYR A 117 -9.10 8.18 -9.95
CA TYR A 117 -10.46 7.72 -9.68
C TYR A 117 -11.16 8.41 -8.50
N MET A 118 -10.52 9.37 -7.80
CA MET A 118 -11.15 10.18 -6.74
C MET A 118 -11.98 11.36 -7.31
N ARG A 119 -12.53 11.23 -8.52
CA ARG A 119 -13.47 12.18 -9.13
C ARG A 119 -14.84 11.54 -9.40
N GLY A 120 -15.27 10.60 -8.56
CA GLY A 120 -16.55 9.88 -8.71
C GLY A 120 -17.58 10.10 -7.59
N SER A 121 -17.16 10.50 -6.39
CA SER A 121 -18.06 10.64 -5.24
C SER A 121 -18.40 12.11 -4.94
N ARG A 122 -18.98 12.78 -5.94
CA ARG A 122 -19.88 13.93 -5.74
C ARG A 122 -21.24 13.58 -6.34
N ARG A 123 -22.00 12.81 -5.59
CA ARG A 123 -23.46 12.66 -5.65
C ARG A 123 -23.83 12.37 -4.20
N GLY A 124 -24.69 13.10 -3.50
CA GLY A 124 -25.63 14.17 -3.77
C GLY A 124 -26.37 14.33 -2.44
#